data_AF-A0A316DH25-F1
#
_entry.id   AF-A0A316DH25-F1
#
_cell.length_a   1.000
_cell.length_b   1.000
_cell.length_c   1.000
_cell.angle_alpha   90.00
_cell.angle_beta   90.00
_cell.angle_gamma   90.00
#
_symmetry.space_group_name_H-M   'P 1'
#
loop_
_entity.id
_entity.type
_entity.pdbx_description
1 polymer ?
#
loop_
_entity_poly.entity_id
_entity_poly.type
_entity_poly.pdbx_seq_one_letter_code
_entity_poly.pdbx_strand_id
1 'polypeptide(L)'
;MLLEGDINYTIFHLDNGKQNVVAHSIKFFESFLETHGFLRVHRSFMINPNHVKNLNKKLLTVTMNNGLKAAISRRRKMMVENLTLS
;
A
#
# COMPACT_ATOMS: atom_id res chain seq x y z
N MET A 1 -4.81 6.15 -2.45
CA MET A 1 -5.23 5.37 -1.26
C MET A 1 -4.17 4.38 -0.80
N LEU A 2 -3.85 4.36 0.51
CA LEU A 2 -2.86 3.49 1.17
C LEU A 2 -3.51 2.78 2.36
N LEU A 3 -3.12 1.54 2.65
CA LEU A 3 -3.49 0.85 3.89
C LEU A 3 -2.25 0.53 4.71
N GLU A 4 -2.36 0.77 6.00
CA GLU A 4 -1.33 0.53 6.99
C GLU A 4 -1.85 -0.42 8.07
N GLY A 5 -1.19 -1.56 8.23
CA GLY A 5 -1.53 -2.56 9.23
C GLY A 5 -0.67 -2.42 10.47
N ASP A 6 -1.33 -2.31 11.62
CA ASP A 6 -0.74 -2.32 12.95
C ASP A 6 -1.37 -3.44 13.80
N ILE A 7 -0.73 -4.62 13.77
CA ILE A 7 -1.13 -5.85 14.49
C ILE A 7 -2.60 -6.24 14.23
N ASN A 8 -3.53 -5.70 15.02
CA ASN A 8 -4.97 -5.99 14.97
C ASN A 8 -5.80 -4.86 14.35
N TYR A 9 -5.17 -3.75 13.98
CA TYR A 9 -5.82 -2.60 13.37
C TYR A 9 -5.29 -2.36 11.96
N THR A 10 -6.15 -1.80 11.13
CA THR A 10 -5.77 -1.32 9.80
C THR A 10 -6.26 0.10 9.64
N ILE A 11 -5.35 0.99 9.25
CA ILE A 11 -5.63 2.37 8.91
C ILE A 11 -5.79 2.47 7.39
N PHE A 12 -6.96 2.92 6.96
CA PHE A 12 -7.27 3.21 5.57
C PHE A 12 -7.03 4.69 5.32
N HIS A 13 -5.97 5.02 4.60
CA HIS A 13 -5.62 6.37 4.19
C HIS A 13 -6.28 6.68 2.84
N LEU A 14 -7.36 7.45 2.88
CA LEU A 14 -8.16 7.83 1.71
C LEU A 14 -7.54 9.03 0.98
N ASP A 15 -7.88 9.20 -0.29
CA ASP A 15 -7.29 10.28 -1.12
C ASP A 15 -7.79 11.68 -0.75
N ASN A 16 -8.93 11.78 -0.07
CA ASN A 16 -9.44 13.02 0.51
C ASN A 16 -8.74 13.41 1.83
N GLY A 17 -7.69 12.70 2.23
CA GLY A 17 -6.94 12.94 3.47
C GLY A 17 -7.59 12.35 4.73
N LYS A 18 -8.78 11.76 4.63
CA LYS A 18 -9.41 11.08 5.78
C LYS A 18 -8.73 9.74 6.06
N GLN A 19 -8.75 9.37 7.34
CA GLN A 19 -8.26 8.09 7.83
C GLN A 19 -9.40 7.35 8.52
N ASN A 20 -9.59 6.08 8.17
CA ASN A 20 -10.49 5.18 8.88
C ASN A 20 -9.70 4.07 9.54
N VAL A 21 -9.89 3.86 10.84
CA VAL A 21 -9.26 2.78 11.59
C VAL A 21 -10.28 1.66 11.77
N VAL A 22 -9.89 0.44 11.42
CA VAL A 22 -10.74 -0.75 11.57
C VAL A 22 -10.02 -1.78 12.44
N ALA A 23 -10.74 -2.38 13.38
CA ALA A 23 -10.24 -3.40 14.31
C ALA A 23 -10.07 -4.79 13.67
N HIS A 24 -9.48 -4.83 12.48
CA HIS A 24 -9.06 -6.05 11.82
C HIS A 24 -7.65 -5.88 11.25
N SER A 25 -6.87 -6.96 11.29
CA SER A 25 -5.53 -6.97 10.69
C SER A 25 -5.59 -6.73 9.18
N ILE A 26 -4.52 -6.18 8.62
CA ILE A 26 -4.42 -5.96 7.17
C ILE A 26 -4.53 -7.26 6.35
N LYS A 27 -4.16 -8.41 6.95
CA LYS A 27 -4.31 -9.74 6.33
C LYS A 27 -5.78 -10.11 6.13
N PHE A 28 -6.68 -9.65 6.99
CA PHE A 28 -8.12 -9.86 6.84
C PHE A 28 -8.65 -9.24 5.55
N PHE A 29 -8.12 -8.07 5.18
CA PHE A 29 -8.53 -7.36 3.97
C PHE A 29 -7.74 -7.75 2.72
N GLU A 30 -6.62 -8.46 2.86
CA GLU A 30 -5.66 -8.70 1.78
C GLU A 30 -6.33 -9.34 0.56
N SER A 31 -7.01 -10.48 0.74
CA SER A 31 -7.67 -11.18 -0.37
C SER A 31 -8.77 -10.35 -1.04
N PHE A 32 -9.56 -9.61 -0.27
CA PHE A 32 -10.62 -8.75 -0.83
C PHE A 32 -10.03 -7.57 -1.60
N LEU A 33 -8.97 -6.94 -1.10
CA LEU A 33 -8.37 -5.79 -1.74
C LEU A 33 -7.54 -6.17 -2.96
N GLU A 34 -6.93 -7.36 -2.97
CA GLU A 34 -6.24 -7.90 -4.14
C GLU A 34 -7.20 -8.07 -5.34
N THR A 35 -8.45 -8.48 -5.12
CA THR A 35 -9.45 -8.53 -6.21
C THR A 35 -9.85 -7.14 -6.72
N HIS A 36 -9.59 -6.10 -5.95
CA HIS A 36 -9.79 -4.68 -6.33
C HIS A 36 -8.50 -4.02 -6.83
N GLY A 37 -7.45 -4.81 -7.10
CA GLY A 37 -6.20 -4.32 -7.67
C GLY A 37 -5.24 -3.69 -6.66
N PHE A 38 -5.48 -3.80 -5.35
CA PHE A 38 -4.49 -3.39 -4.36
C PHE A 38 -3.31 -4.37 -4.35
N LEU A 39 -2.12 -3.82 -4.13
CA LEU A 39 -0.90 -4.59 -4.05
C LEU A 39 -0.33 -4.58 -2.65
N ARG A 40 -0.08 -5.77 -2.12
CA ARG A 40 0.67 -5.96 -0.88
C ARG A 40 2.15 -5.77 -1.12
N VAL A 41 2.70 -4.66 -0.62
CA VAL A 41 4.12 -4.29 -0.82
C VAL A 41 4.99 -4.55 0.41
N HIS A 42 4.38 -4.61 1.60
CA HIS A 42 5.05 -4.91 2.86
C HIS A 42 4.08 -5.63 3.81
N ARG A 43 4.61 -6.25 4.89
CA ARG A 43 3.77 -6.90 5.92
C ARG A 43 2.80 -5.94 6.62
N SER A 44 3.07 -4.64 6.54
CA SER A 44 2.25 -3.58 7.11
C SER A 44 1.67 -2.65 6.06
N PHE A 45 1.91 -2.84 4.76
CA PHE A 45 1.42 -1.91 3.74
C PHE A 45 0.80 -2.61 2.54
N MET A 46 -0.40 -2.13 2.16
CA MET A 46 -1.02 -2.37 0.85
C MET A 46 -1.28 -1.03 0.17
N ILE A 47 -1.00 -0.94 -1.12
CA ILE A 47 -1.17 0.29 -1.90
C ILE A 47 -2.19 0.06 -3.01
N ASN A 48 -2.89 1.12 -3.42
CA ASN A 48 -3.57 1.13 -4.70
C ASN A 48 -2.60 1.68 -5.78
N PRO A 49 -2.19 0.88 -6.78
CA PRO A 49 -1.29 1.28 -7.87
C PRO A 49 -1.74 2.55 -8.60
N ASN A 50 -3.05 2.73 -8.78
CA ASN A 50 -3.63 3.87 -9.51
C ASN A 50 -3.42 5.21 -8.77
N HIS A 51 -2.96 5.16 -7.51
CA HIS A 51 -2.70 6.33 -6.68
C HIS A 51 -1.21 6.48 -6.33
N VAL A 52 -0.33 5.76 -7.03
CA VAL A 52 1.11 5.87 -6.86
C VAL A 52 1.63 7.07 -7.62
N LYS A 53 2.37 7.94 -6.92
CA LYS A 53 3.06 9.09 -7.50
C LYS A 53 4.46 8.73 -7.98
N ASN A 54 5.19 7.95 -7.20
CA ASN A 54 6.58 7.61 -7.50
C ASN A 54 7.00 6.30 -6.81
N LEU A 55 7.87 5.53 -7.46
CA LEU A 55 8.52 4.34 -6.93
C LEU A 55 10.03 4.59 -6.82
N ASN A 56 10.54 4.65 -5.59
CA ASN A 56 11.98 4.69 -5.36
C ASN A 56 12.53 3.26 -5.22
N LYS A 57 13.08 2.75 -6.32
CA LYS A 57 13.66 1.39 -6.38
C LYS A 57 14.91 1.22 -5.49
N LYS A 58 15.68 2.29 -5.25
CA LYS A 58 16.90 2.27 -4.43
C LYS A 58 16.57 2.20 -2.93
N LEU A 59 15.58 2.98 -2.49
CA LEU A 59 15.11 3.02 -1.10
C LEU A 59 14.00 2.02 -0.80
N LEU A 60 13.55 1.24 -1.80
CA LEU A 60 12.42 0.32 -1.69
C LEU A 60 11.21 1.01 -1.06
N THR A 61 10.82 2.15 -1.61
CA THR A 61 9.71 2.98 -1.07
C THR A 61 8.79 3.44 -2.18
N VAL A 62 7.49 3.36 -1.95
CA VAL A 62 6.44 3.93 -2.81
C VAL A 62 5.96 5.23 -2.19
N THR A 63 5.80 6.26 -3.00
CA THR A 63 5.14 7.52 -2.62
C THR A 63 3.78 7.60 -3.31
N MET A 64 2.74 7.84 -2.55
CA MET A 64 1.35 7.97 -3.02
C MET A 64 1.04 9.41 -3.44
N ASN A 65 -0.06 9.63 -4.17
CA ASN A 65 -0.49 10.96 -4.64
C ASN A 65 -0.71 11.96 -3.50
N ASN A 66 -1.16 11.49 -2.34
CA ASN A 66 -1.32 12.30 -1.12
C ASN A 66 -0.02 12.50 -0.33
N GLY A 67 1.13 12.10 -0.87
CA GLY A 67 2.45 12.28 -0.25
C GLY A 67 2.83 11.21 0.79
N LEU A 68 1.90 10.33 1.18
CA LEU A 68 2.19 9.22 2.09
C LEU A 68 3.19 8.24 1.45
N LYS A 69 3.97 7.57 2.29
CA LYS A 69 5.00 6.63 1.86
C LYS A 69 4.75 5.25 2.41
N ALA A 70 4.98 4.24 1.58
CA ALA A 70 4.94 2.84 1.97
C ALA A 70 6.30 2.19 1.69
N ALA A 71 6.87 1.56 2.72
CA ALA A 71 8.06 0.72 2.52
C ALA A 71 7.69 -0.51 1.69
N ILE A 72 8.65 -1.00 0.91
CA ILE A 72 8.54 -2.24 0.13
C ILE A 72 9.48 -3.26 0.76
N SER A 73 8.95 -4.44 1.09
CA SER A 73 9.79 -5.54 1.54
C SER A 73 10.69 -6.04 0.41
N ARG A 74 11.94 -6.41 0.70
CA ARG A 74 12.89 -6.93 -0.30
C ARG A 74 12.31 -8.09 -1.12
N ARG A 75 11.54 -8.97 -0.48
CA ARG A 75 10.87 -10.12 -1.12
C ARG A 75 9.80 -9.71 -2.13
N ARG A 76 9.18 -8.54 -1.95
CA ARG A 76 8.08 -8.03 -2.81
C ARG A 76 8.55 -6.98 -3.82
N LYS A 77 9.87 -6.74 -3.91
CA LYS A 77 10.47 -5.79 -4.85
C LYS A 77 10.12 -6.12 -6.31
N MET A 78 10.26 -7.38 -6.72
CA MET A 78 9.97 -7.78 -8.11
C MET A 78 8.51 -7.56 -8.50
N MET A 79 7.58 -7.70 -7.54
CA MET A 79 6.15 -7.49 -7.79
C MET A 79 5.83 -6.03 -8.16
N VAL A 80 6.56 -5.08 -7.59
CA VAL A 80 6.36 -3.65 -7.84
C VAL A 80 7.23 -3.09 -8.97
N GLU A 81 8.19 -3.86 -9.47
CA GLU A 81 9.11 -3.40 -10.52
C GLU A 81 8.42 -3.14 -11.87
N ASN A 82 7.29 -3.82 -12.10
CA ASN A 82 6.47 -3.72 -13.31
C ASN A 82 5.34 -2.67 -13.20
N LEU A 83 5.28 -1.86 -12.14
CA LEU A 83 4.43 -0.67 -12.19
C LEU A 83 5.05 0.32 -13.20
N THR A 84 4.68 0.17 -14.47
CA THR A 84 4.88 1.21 -15.49
C THR A 84 3.96 2.37 -15.15
N LEU A 85 4.53 3.40 -14.54
CA LEU A 85 3.92 4.73 -14.49
C LEU A 85 3.82 5.20 -15.94
N SER A 86 2.60 5.18 -16.48
CA SER A 86 2.29 5.65 -17.84
C SER A 86 2.14 7.17 -17.85
#